data_AF-A0A117M1F6-F1
#
_entry.id   AF-A0A117M1F6-F1
#
_cell.length_a   1.000
_cell.length_b   1.000
_cell.length_c   1.000
_cell.angle_alpha   90.00
_cell.angle_beta   90.00
_cell.angle_gamma   90.00
#
_symmetry.space_group_name_H-M   'P 1'
#
loop_
_entity.id
_entity.type
_entity.pdbx_description
1 polymer ?
#
loop_
_entity_poly.entity_id
_entity_poly.type
_entity_poly.pdbx_seq_one_letter_code
_entity_poly.pdbx_strand_id
1 'polypeptide(L)'
;MKIIFSPKKFRLIYSSLAIMFAVVVLSISLISASQAVSYEGLLATQKKLYFNEALLPDHILYPFVAAADQLLLIPTSGKKKIELQLAYGGIRLDYAWGLLEKGEKELALVALTKSQKYMHLAGEQMVDANKEDELFYSVLVALEENVKQSEKIIKLADVRGKDLAIDLNNQNQLLLNKLRSKND
;
A
#
# COMPACT_ATOMS: atom_id res chain seq x y z
N MET A 1 5.87 -45.21 30.23
CA MET A 1 5.56 -43.91 30.87
C MET A 1 4.19 -43.45 30.36
N LYS A 2 3.11 -43.68 31.11
CA LYS A 2 1.74 -43.32 30.70
C LYS A 2 1.49 -41.85 31.08
N ILE A 3 1.47 -40.97 30.09
CA ILE A 3 1.10 -39.57 30.30
C ILE A 3 -0.43 -39.52 30.45
N ILE A 4 -0.92 -39.46 31.69
CA ILE A 4 -2.34 -39.32 32.01
C ILE A 4 -2.70 -37.85 31.77
N PHE A 5 -3.11 -37.51 30.55
CA PHE A 5 -3.67 -36.20 30.24
C PHE A 5 -5.08 -36.10 30.81
N SER A 6 -5.27 -35.17 31.75
CA SER A 6 -6.57 -34.87 32.35
C SER A 6 -7.56 -34.31 31.29
N PRO A 7 -8.80 -34.82 31.22
CA PRO A 7 -9.79 -34.39 30.22
C PRO A 7 -10.14 -32.89 30.31
N LYS A 8 -9.89 -32.26 31.47
CA LYS A 8 -10.07 -30.81 31.67
C LYS A 8 -9.04 -29.97 30.90
N LYS A 9 -7.80 -30.46 30.78
CA LYS A 9 -6.73 -29.77 30.03
C LYS A 9 -6.99 -29.81 28.52
N PHE A 10 -7.56 -30.92 28.04
CA PHE A 10 -7.94 -31.09 26.64
C PHE A 10 -9.05 -30.10 26.21
N ARG A 11 -10.06 -29.89 27.06
CA ARG A 11 -11.11 -28.88 26.83
C ARG A 11 -10.57 -27.46 26.77
N LEU A 12 -9.61 -27.12 27.64
CA LEU A 12 -8.96 -25.80 27.65
C LEU A 12 -8.18 -25.53 26.36
N ILE A 13 -7.44 -26.52 25.86
CA ILE A 13 -6.66 -26.40 24.61
C ILE A 13 -7.61 -26.17 23.42
N TYR A 14 -8.67 -26.96 23.28
CA TYR A 14 -9.63 -26.78 22.19
C TYR A 14 -10.38 -25.46 22.27
N SER A 15 -10.76 -25.02 23.47
CA SER A 15 -11.41 -23.72 23.65
C SER A 15 -10.47 -22.57 23.25
N SER A 16 -9.20 -22.66 23.62
CA SER A 16 -8.20 -21.65 23.23
C SER A 16 -7.98 -21.63 21.71
N LEU A 17 -7.90 -22.81 21.09
CA LEU A 17 -7.73 -22.94 19.64
C LEU A 17 -8.94 -22.40 18.88
N ALA A 18 -10.16 -22.65 19.37
CA ALA A 18 -11.39 -22.14 18.77
C ALA A 18 -11.48 -20.61 18.87
N ILE A 19 -11.06 -20.02 20.00
CA ILE A 19 -11.02 -18.56 20.17
C ILE A 19 -10.01 -17.94 19.20
N MET A 20 -8.80 -18.50 19.11
CA MET A 20 -7.80 -18.03 18.14
C MET A 20 -8.31 -18.11 16.70
N PHE A 21 -8.95 -19.23 16.33
CA PHE A 21 -9.54 -19.38 15.01
C PHE A 21 -10.65 -18.36 14.75
N ALA A 22 -11.53 -18.11 15.72
CA ALA A 22 -12.59 -17.11 15.61
C ALA A 22 -12.03 -15.70 15.44
N VAL A 23 -10.98 -15.34 16.17
CA VAL A 23 -10.30 -14.03 16.03
C VAL A 23 -9.67 -13.87 14.65
N VAL A 24 -9.04 -14.93 14.13
CA VAL A 24 -8.46 -14.92 12.78
C VAL A 24 -9.54 -14.75 11.72
N VAL A 25 -10.64 -15.52 11.80
CA VAL A 25 -11.77 -15.42 10.87
C VAL A 25 -12.40 -14.03 10.92
N LEU A 26 -12.66 -13.49 12.11
CA LEU A 26 -13.21 -12.14 12.28
C LEU A 26 -12.29 -11.07 11.69
N SER A 27 -10.98 -11.22 11.89
CA SER A 27 -9.98 -10.29 11.36
C SER A 27 -9.96 -10.32 9.83
N ILE A 28 -9.99 -11.52 9.22
CA ILE A 28 -10.07 -11.67 7.76
C ILE A 28 -11.37 -11.08 7.23
N SER A 29 -12.52 -11.39 7.85
CA SER A 29 -13.82 -10.84 7.44
C SER A 29 -13.86 -9.32 7.54
N LEU A 30 -13.29 -8.74 8.61
CA LEU A 30 -13.25 -7.29 8.79
C LEU A 30 -12.36 -6.62 7.72
N ILE A 31 -11.21 -7.21 7.41
CA ILE A 31 -10.31 -6.74 6.35
C ILE A 31 -10.97 -6.89 4.96
N SER A 32 -11.67 -7.99 4.69
CA SER A 32 -12.39 -8.17 3.43
C SER A 32 -13.57 -7.21 3.28
N ALA A 33 -14.32 -6.97 4.36
CA ALA A 33 -15.42 -6.01 4.37
C ALA A 33 -14.93 -4.58 4.18
N SER A 34 -13.81 -4.19 4.81
CA SER A 34 -13.23 -2.86 4.63
C SER A 34 -12.70 -2.66 3.20
N GLN A 35 -12.11 -3.69 2.60
CA GLN A 35 -11.64 -3.64 1.22
C GLN A 35 -12.80 -3.55 0.21
N ALA A 36 -13.90 -4.28 0.41
CA ALA A 36 -15.06 -4.24 -0.50
C ALA A 36 -15.67 -2.83 -0.61
N VAL A 37 -15.64 -2.05 0.47
CA VAL A 37 -16.11 -0.65 0.49
C VAL A 37 -15.10 0.30 -0.18
N SER A 38 -13.80 0.00 -0.15
CA SER A 38 -12.75 0.83 -0.76
C SER A 38 -12.59 0.64 -2.27
N TYR A 39 -12.93 -0.52 -2.84
CA TYR A 39 -12.73 -0.77 -4.27
C TYR A 39 -13.78 -0.09 -5.18
N GLU A 40 -15.03 0.07 -4.73
CA GLU A 40 -16.07 0.76 -5.53
C GLU A 40 -15.87 2.30 -5.56
N GLY A 41 -15.12 2.87 -4.60
CA GLY A 41 -14.94 4.32 -4.45
C GLY A 41 -13.67 4.90 -5.08
N LEU A 42 -12.73 4.07 -5.56
CA LEU A 42 -11.41 4.52 -6.04
C LEU A 42 -11.44 5.30 -7.36
N LEU A 43 -12.50 5.18 -8.16
CA LEU A 43 -12.66 5.87 -9.45
C LEU A 43 -13.53 7.14 -9.36
N ALA A 44 -14.20 7.38 -8.24
CA ALA A 44 -15.06 8.54 -8.05
C ALA A 44 -14.36 9.61 -7.19
N THR A 45 -13.56 10.44 -7.85
CA THR A 45 -13.51 11.89 -7.59
C THR A 45 -13.41 12.35 -6.13
N GLN A 46 -12.19 12.75 -5.77
CA GLN A 46 -11.85 13.81 -4.81
C GLN A 46 -12.14 13.61 -3.31
N LYS A 47 -11.04 13.89 -2.57
CA LYS A 47 -10.97 14.59 -1.28
C LYS A 47 -11.32 13.79 -0.02
N LYS A 48 -10.30 13.73 0.86
CA LYS A 48 -10.40 13.89 2.33
C LYS A 48 -10.78 12.68 3.21
N LEU A 49 -10.53 11.42 2.86
CA LEU A 49 -11.04 10.32 3.72
C LEU A 49 -10.12 9.12 4.02
N TYR A 50 -8.79 9.25 3.95
CA TYR A 50 -7.89 8.17 4.40
C TYR A 50 -7.10 8.49 5.68
N PHE A 51 -7.52 9.49 6.46
CA PHE A 51 -6.78 9.89 7.67
C PHE A 51 -7.15 9.17 8.98
N ASN A 52 -8.17 8.31 9.04
CA ASN A 52 -8.67 7.90 10.37
C ASN A 52 -8.36 6.46 10.84
N GLU A 53 -8.05 5.48 9.98
CA GLU A 53 -7.94 4.09 10.47
C GLU A 53 -6.86 3.22 9.77
N ALA A 54 -6.06 3.79 8.88
CA ALA A 54 -5.01 3.03 8.23
C ALA A 54 -3.80 2.89 9.18
N LEU A 55 -3.46 1.64 9.57
CA LEU A 55 -2.35 1.35 10.47
C LEU A 55 -1.04 1.94 9.94
N LEU A 56 -0.54 2.96 10.64
CA LEU A 56 0.72 3.60 10.29
C LEU A 56 1.91 2.65 10.55
N PRO A 57 3.07 2.89 9.89
CA PRO A 57 4.28 2.08 10.06
C PRO A 57 4.88 2.06 11.47
N ASP A 58 4.38 2.92 12.35
CA ASP A 58 4.73 3.01 13.77
C ASP A 58 4.05 1.93 14.63
N HIS A 59 3.08 1.19 14.09
CA HIS A 59 2.31 0.19 14.84
C HIS A 59 2.90 -1.23 14.76
N ILE A 60 2.85 -1.98 15.87
CA ILE A 60 3.42 -3.35 16.02
C ILE A 60 2.88 -4.34 14.98
N LEU A 61 1.63 -4.16 14.54
CA LEU A 61 0.99 -5.04 13.55
C LEU A 61 1.33 -4.68 12.09
N TYR A 62 2.01 -3.56 11.84
CA TYR A 62 2.36 -3.13 10.48
C TYR A 62 3.17 -4.15 9.67
N PRO A 63 4.15 -4.89 10.23
CA PRO A 63 4.87 -5.93 9.49
C PRO A 63 3.96 -7.03 8.94
N PHE A 64 2.90 -7.40 9.68
CA PHE A 64 1.95 -8.42 9.23
C PHE A 64 1.07 -7.92 8.08
N VAL A 65 0.60 -6.67 8.15
CA VAL A 65 -0.16 -6.04 7.06
C VAL A 65 0.70 -5.90 5.81
N ALA A 66 1.94 -5.43 5.95
CA ALA A 66 2.86 -5.29 4.84
C ALA A 66 3.24 -6.65 4.21
N ALA A 67 3.32 -7.73 5.01
CA ALA A 67 3.54 -9.08 4.51
C ALA A 67 2.30 -9.62 3.77
N ALA A 68 1.09 -9.37 4.28
CA ALA A 68 -0.14 -9.75 3.61
C ALA A 68 -0.29 -9.05 2.25
N ASP A 69 0.07 -7.76 2.16
CA ASP A 69 0.09 -7.01 0.91
C ASP A 69 0.99 -7.70 -0.15
N GLN A 70 2.18 -8.16 0.25
CA GLN A 70 3.08 -8.88 -0.64
C GLN A 70 2.52 -10.24 -1.06
N LEU A 71 1.88 -10.98 -0.14
CA LEU A 71 1.26 -12.27 -0.46
C LEU A 71 0.10 -12.14 -1.45
N LEU A 72 -0.64 -11.03 -1.42
CA LEU A 72 -1.70 -10.74 -2.39
C LEU A 72 -1.17 -10.33 -3.77
N LEU A 73 0.01 -9.71 -3.84
CA LEU A 73 0.64 -9.35 -5.11
C LEU A 73 1.21 -10.53 -5.89
N ILE A 74 1.67 -11.59 -5.21
CA ILE A 74 2.31 -12.75 -5.84
C ILE A 74 1.37 -13.49 -6.83
N PRO A 75 0.11 -13.82 -6.49
CA PRO A 75 -0.79 -14.51 -7.41
C PRO A 75 -1.47 -13.58 -8.42
N THR A 76 -1.33 -12.26 -8.27
CA THR A 76 -2.07 -11.30 -9.11
C THR A 76 -1.30 -10.93 -10.36
N SER A 77 -1.89 -11.15 -11.55
CA SER A 77 -1.30 -10.85 -12.85
C SER A 77 -2.13 -9.86 -13.68
N GLY A 78 -1.48 -9.18 -14.63
CA GLY A 78 -2.14 -8.30 -15.59
C GLY A 78 -2.75 -7.04 -14.96
N LYS A 79 -3.92 -6.61 -15.44
CA LYS A 79 -4.57 -5.35 -15.01
C LYS A 79 -4.78 -5.26 -13.50
N LYS A 80 -5.20 -6.35 -12.86
CA LYS A 80 -5.44 -6.37 -11.41
C LYS A 80 -4.18 -6.08 -10.60
N LYS A 81 -3.00 -6.45 -11.12
CA LYS A 81 -1.72 -6.16 -10.48
C LYS A 81 -1.41 -4.68 -10.51
N ILE A 82 -1.65 -4.03 -11.64
CA ILE A 82 -1.49 -2.58 -11.83
C ILE A 82 -2.40 -1.84 -10.86
N GLU A 83 -3.68 -2.22 -10.78
CA GLU A 83 -4.64 -1.62 -9.83
C GLU A 83 -4.17 -1.75 -8.37
N LEU A 84 -3.71 -2.93 -7.95
CA LEU A 84 -3.18 -3.14 -6.60
C LEU A 84 -1.93 -2.29 -6.34
N GLN A 85 -1.05 -2.15 -7.32
CA GLN A 85 0.13 -1.30 -7.21
C GLN A 85 -0.26 0.17 -7.07
N LEU A 86 -1.24 0.67 -7.81
CA LEU A 86 -1.77 2.02 -7.62
C LEU A 86 -2.33 2.21 -6.21
N ALA A 87 -3.15 1.26 -5.74
CA ALA A 87 -3.74 1.31 -4.40
C ALA A 87 -2.66 1.33 -3.31
N TYR A 88 -1.67 0.44 -3.37
CA TYR A 88 -0.57 0.42 -2.40
C TYR A 88 0.34 1.63 -2.51
N GLY A 89 0.56 2.14 -3.72
CA GLY A 89 1.24 3.41 -3.95
C GLY A 89 0.55 4.55 -3.21
N GLY A 90 -0.78 4.68 -3.36
CA GLY A 90 -1.60 5.68 -2.69
C GLY A 90 -1.54 5.57 -1.16
N ILE A 91 -1.79 4.37 -0.62
CA ILE A 91 -1.77 4.13 0.84
C ILE A 91 -0.41 4.51 1.45
N ARG A 92 0.69 4.16 0.77
CA ARG A 92 2.04 4.50 1.28
C ARG A 92 2.35 5.99 1.17
N LEU A 93 1.76 6.71 0.21
CA LEU A 93 1.88 8.16 0.13
C LEU A 93 1.15 8.84 1.29
N ASP A 94 -0.05 8.35 1.61
CA ASP A 94 -0.82 8.85 2.76
C ASP A 94 -0.07 8.60 4.08
N TYR A 95 0.57 7.45 4.24
CA TYR A 95 1.44 7.18 5.39
C TYR A 95 2.63 8.13 5.46
N ALA A 96 3.24 8.46 4.31
CA ALA A 96 4.34 9.41 4.28
C ALA A 96 3.90 10.79 4.78
N TRP A 97 2.71 11.25 4.37
CA TRP A 97 2.13 12.49 4.91
C TRP A 97 1.82 12.40 6.40
N GLY A 98 1.14 11.34 6.86
CA GLY A 98 0.79 11.18 8.27
C GLY A 98 2.03 11.10 9.19
N LEU A 99 3.09 10.44 8.74
CA LEU A 99 4.37 10.38 9.48
C LEU A 99 5.07 11.74 9.50
N LEU A 100 5.01 12.49 8.40
CA LEU A 100 5.59 13.83 8.32
C LEU A 100 4.88 14.79 9.30
N GLU A 101 3.56 14.73 9.38
CA GLU A 101 2.76 15.52 10.34
C GLU A 101 3.10 15.19 11.81
N LYS A 102 3.45 13.93 12.09
CA LYS A 102 3.92 13.49 13.41
C LYS A 102 5.38 13.86 13.71
N GLY A 103 6.11 14.46 12.77
CA GLY A 103 7.53 14.77 12.91
C GLY A 103 8.47 13.58 12.65
N GLU A 104 7.93 12.42 12.26
CA GLU A 104 8.66 11.18 11.98
C GLU A 104 9.25 11.19 10.55
N LYS A 105 10.11 12.18 10.29
CA LYS A 105 10.59 12.54 8.94
C LYS A 105 11.34 11.40 8.23
N GLU A 106 12.13 10.61 8.94
CA GLU A 106 12.85 9.48 8.35
C GLU A 106 11.89 8.36 7.94
N LEU A 107 10.93 8.01 8.80
CA LEU A 107 9.90 7.03 8.49
C LEU A 107 9.00 7.51 7.35
N ALA A 108 8.70 8.81 7.28
CA ALA A 108 7.97 9.41 6.17
C ALA A 108 8.69 9.17 4.84
N LEU A 109 10.02 9.33 4.78
CA LEU A 109 10.79 9.01 3.57
C LEU A 109 10.80 7.52 3.24
N VAL A 110 10.83 6.64 4.24
CA VAL A 110 10.71 5.19 4.01
C VAL A 110 9.35 4.84 3.42
N ALA A 111 8.26 5.41 3.94
CA ALA A 111 6.93 5.22 3.37
C ALA A 111 6.84 5.80 1.95
N LEU A 112 7.41 6.98 1.72
CA LEU A 112 7.44 7.64 0.43
C LEU A 112 8.16 6.79 -0.64
N THR A 113 9.36 6.29 -0.34
CA THR A 113 10.11 5.47 -1.31
C THR A 113 9.37 4.19 -1.68
N LYS A 114 8.58 3.61 -0.75
CA LYS A 114 7.69 2.48 -1.08
C LYS A 114 6.55 2.91 -2.02
N SER A 115 5.93 4.06 -1.75
CA SER A 115 4.91 4.63 -2.62
C SER A 115 5.43 4.82 -4.05
N GLN A 116 6.59 5.49 -4.18
CA GLN A 116 7.23 5.76 -5.46
C GLN A 116 7.53 4.48 -6.25
N LYS A 117 8.02 3.43 -5.58
CA LYS A 117 8.29 2.12 -6.20
C LYS A 117 7.02 1.46 -6.73
N TYR A 118 5.92 1.50 -5.98
CA TYR A 118 4.67 0.92 -6.46
C TYR A 118 4.11 1.68 -7.67
N MET A 119 4.16 3.01 -7.65
CA MET A 119 3.74 3.84 -8.78
C MET A 119 4.63 3.62 -10.01
N HIS A 120 5.94 3.46 -9.81
CA HIS A 120 6.88 3.13 -10.88
C HIS A 120 6.49 1.82 -11.57
N LEU A 121 6.30 0.76 -10.79
CA LEU A 121 5.95 -0.56 -11.32
C LEU A 121 4.60 -0.57 -12.06
N ALA A 122 3.62 0.19 -11.57
CA ALA A 122 2.34 0.35 -12.25
C ALA A 122 2.51 1.06 -13.60
N GLY A 123 3.32 2.12 -13.64
CA GLY A 123 3.63 2.86 -14.87
C GLY A 123 4.43 2.03 -15.89
N GLU A 124 5.44 1.28 -15.46
CA GLU A 124 6.22 0.40 -16.36
C GLU A 124 5.34 -0.69 -16.98
N GLN A 125 4.52 -1.36 -16.18
CA GLN A 125 3.58 -2.36 -16.69
C GLN A 125 2.57 -1.76 -17.66
N MET A 126 2.18 -0.51 -17.46
CA MET A 126 1.30 0.19 -18.39
C MET A 126 1.99 0.54 -19.71
N VAL A 127 3.26 0.97 -19.65
CA VAL A 127 4.09 1.17 -20.84
C VAL A 127 4.19 -0.12 -21.66
N ASP A 128 4.41 -1.25 -20.99
CA ASP A 128 4.58 -2.58 -21.61
C ASP A 128 3.26 -3.14 -22.16
N ALA A 129 2.14 -2.90 -21.46
CA ALA A 129 0.81 -3.33 -21.91
C ALA A 129 0.41 -2.67 -23.24
N ASN A 130 0.97 -1.49 -23.54
CA ASN A 130 0.79 -0.75 -24.79
C ASN A 130 -0.69 -0.61 -25.22
N LYS A 131 -1.55 -0.31 -24.24
CA LYS A 131 -2.98 -0.10 -24.42
C LYS A 131 -3.39 1.18 -23.74
N GLU A 132 -4.12 2.01 -24.46
CA GLU A 132 -4.76 3.22 -23.94
C GLU A 132 -6.21 2.87 -23.60
N ASP A 133 -6.46 2.69 -22.30
CA ASP A 133 -7.78 2.43 -21.75
C ASP A 133 -7.98 3.25 -20.46
N GLU A 134 -9.11 3.08 -19.79
CA GLU A 134 -9.40 3.77 -18.52
C GLU A 134 -8.31 3.57 -17.46
N LEU A 135 -7.69 2.38 -17.43
CA LEU A 135 -6.61 2.07 -16.50
C LEU A 135 -5.34 2.84 -16.86
N PHE A 136 -5.04 3.04 -18.15
CA PHE A 136 -3.94 3.91 -18.59
C PHE A 136 -4.08 5.33 -18.02
N TYR A 137 -5.25 5.96 -18.17
CA TYR A 137 -5.49 7.30 -17.65
C TYR A 137 -5.42 7.34 -16.12
N SER A 138 -5.92 6.30 -15.44
CA SER A 138 -5.83 6.17 -13.99
C SER A 138 -4.38 6.11 -13.51
N VAL A 139 -3.53 5.35 -14.20
CA VAL A 139 -2.09 5.29 -13.92
C VAL A 139 -1.44 6.64 -14.15
N LEU A 140 -1.75 7.32 -15.26
CA LEU A 140 -1.16 8.61 -15.63
C LEU A 140 -1.44 9.67 -14.55
N VAL A 141 -2.70 9.81 -14.16
CA VAL A 141 -3.14 10.79 -13.15
C VAL A 141 -2.55 10.47 -11.78
N ALA A 142 -2.57 9.19 -11.38
CA ALA A 142 -2.03 8.77 -10.10
C ALA A 142 -0.51 8.99 -10.01
N LEU A 143 0.23 8.69 -11.08
CA LEU A 143 1.68 8.90 -11.15
C LEU A 143 2.02 10.40 -11.11
N GLU A 144 1.29 11.23 -11.84
CA GLU A 144 1.47 12.69 -11.82
C GLU A 144 1.27 13.27 -10.42
N GLU A 145 0.17 12.92 -9.76
CA GLU A 145 -0.09 13.39 -8.41
C GLU A 145 0.96 12.86 -7.42
N ASN A 146 1.38 11.60 -7.57
CA ASN A 146 2.42 11.02 -6.74
C ASN A 146 3.77 11.77 -6.86
N VAL A 147 4.18 12.10 -8.08
CA VAL A 147 5.43 12.86 -8.31
C VAL A 147 5.35 14.24 -7.65
N LYS A 148 4.24 14.95 -7.86
CA LYS A 148 4.02 16.28 -7.27
C LYS A 148 4.00 16.25 -5.74
N GLN A 149 3.36 15.25 -5.14
CA GLN A 149 3.29 15.12 -3.68
C GLN A 149 4.64 14.67 -3.10
N SER A 150 5.36 13.81 -3.79
CA SER A 150 6.71 13.37 -3.41
C SER A 150 7.68 14.55 -3.30
N GLU A 151 7.66 15.47 -4.27
CA GLU A 151 8.50 16.69 -4.20
C GLU A 151 8.23 17.52 -2.95
N LYS A 152 6.96 17.65 -2.55
CA LYS A 152 6.59 18.39 -1.33
C LYS A 152 7.11 17.69 -0.09
N ILE A 153 6.89 16.38 0.03
CA ILE A 153 7.35 15.60 1.20
C ILE A 153 8.89 15.66 1.30
N ILE A 154 9.61 15.50 0.19
CA ILE A 154 11.08 15.56 0.16
C ILE A 154 11.59 16.93 0.63
N LYS A 155 10.92 18.02 0.23
CA LYS A 155 11.24 19.39 0.68
C LYS A 155 10.98 19.57 2.19
N LEU A 156 9.87 19.04 2.69
CA LEU A 156 9.43 19.23 4.09
C LEU A 156 10.17 18.32 5.09
N ALA A 157 10.53 17.10 4.68
CA ALA A 157 11.23 16.16 5.55
C ALA A 157 12.59 16.73 5.97
N ASP A 158 13.32 17.33 5.03
CA ASP A 158 14.64 17.96 5.26
C ASP A 158 15.58 17.19 6.20
N VAL A 159 15.71 15.88 5.94
CA VAL A 159 16.62 14.98 6.65
C VAL A 159 17.78 14.57 5.75
N ARG A 160 18.88 14.14 6.38
CA ARG A 160 20.00 13.48 5.67
C ARG A 160 19.51 12.14 5.09
N GLY A 161 19.97 11.79 3.88
CA GLY A 161 19.62 10.50 3.24
C GLY A 161 18.36 10.52 2.36
N LYS A 162 17.88 11.69 1.94
CA LYS A 162 16.75 11.81 0.99
C LYS A 162 17.10 11.49 -0.47
N ASP A 163 18.34 11.12 -0.76
CA ASP A 163 18.85 10.90 -2.12
C ASP A 163 18.07 9.83 -2.88
N LEU A 164 17.73 8.72 -2.21
CA LEU A 164 16.93 7.65 -2.82
C LEU A 164 15.51 8.14 -3.20
N ALA A 165 14.88 8.94 -2.35
CA ALA A 165 13.55 9.48 -2.64
C ALA A 165 13.58 10.47 -3.79
N ILE A 166 14.66 11.26 -3.92
CA ILE A 166 14.89 12.16 -5.05
C ILE A 166 15.07 11.37 -6.34
N ASP A 167 15.96 10.37 -6.34
CA ASP A 167 16.25 9.54 -7.50
C ASP A 167 14.99 8.80 -8.01
N LEU A 168 14.26 8.15 -7.11
CA LEU A 168 12.99 7.50 -7.46
C LEU A 168 11.94 8.49 -7.99
N ASN A 169 11.88 9.71 -7.46
CA ASN A 169 10.97 10.73 -7.98
C ASN A 169 11.34 11.15 -9.41
N ASN A 170 12.64 11.32 -9.67
CA ASN A 170 13.15 11.65 -11.00
C ASN A 170 12.85 10.53 -12.00
N GLN A 171 13.03 9.26 -11.61
CA GLN A 171 12.66 8.11 -12.44
C GLN A 171 11.16 8.09 -12.75
N ASN A 172 10.31 8.39 -11.76
CA ASN A 172 8.87 8.50 -11.95
C ASN A 172 8.48 9.67 -12.86
N GLN A 173 9.18 10.81 -12.79
CA GLN A 173 8.99 11.94 -13.70
C GLN A 173 9.37 11.55 -15.15
N LEU A 174 10.47 10.83 -15.35
CA LEU A 174 10.87 10.32 -16.67
C LEU A 174 9.83 9.35 -17.24
N LEU A 175 9.34 8.43 -16.40
CA LEU A 175 8.29 7.49 -16.78
C LEU A 175 6.97 8.20 -17.12
N LEU A 176 6.59 9.21 -16.35
CA LEU A 176 5.42 10.04 -16.62
C LEU A 176 5.52 10.71 -17.99
N ASN A 177 6.69 11.29 -18.31
CA ASN A 177 6.92 11.91 -19.61
C ASN A 177 6.81 10.88 -20.75
N LYS A 178 7.33 9.66 -20.55
CA LYS A 178 7.22 8.56 -21.53
C LYS A 178 5.78 8.10 -21.75
N LEU A 179 4.96 8.08 -20.70
CA LEU A 179 3.54 7.77 -20.81
C LEU A 179 2.79 8.88 -21.56
N ARG A 180 3.07 10.16 -21.26
CA ARG A 180 2.46 11.31 -21.96
C ARG A 180 2.75 11.31 -23.45
N SER A 181 4.00 11.04 -23.83
CA SER A 181 4.40 11.02 -25.25
C SER A 181 3.73 9.91 -26.08
N LYS A 182 3.05 8.94 -25.44
CA LYS A 182 2.21 7.97 -26.18
C LYS A 182 0.81 8.49 -26.48
N ASN A 183 0.31 9.44 -25.67
CA ASN A 183 -1.04 9.98 -25.74
C ASN A 183 -1.15 11.23 -26.63
N ASP A 184 -0.02 11.76 -27.12
CA ASP A 184 0.06 12.88 -28.09
C ASP A 184 0.18 12.33 -29.52
#